data_AF-A0A955V3X9-F1
#
_entry.id   AF-A0A955V3X9-F1
#
_cell.length_a   1.000
_cell.length_b   1.000
_cell.length_c   1.000
_cell.angle_alpha   90.00
_cell.angle_beta   90.00
_cell.angle_gamma   90.00
#
_symmetry.space_group_name_H-M   'P 1'
#
loop_
_entity.id
_entity.type
_entity.pdbx_description
1 polymer ?
#
loop_
_entity_poly.entity_id
_entity_poly.type
_entity_poly.pdbx_seq_one_letter_code
_entity_poly.pdbx_strand_id
1 'polypeptide(L)'
;MPRVPALGASLVALALALASPGALAKSKKKAAPQLILLDGAVERVNWNDGDSFRITKGAREGQKARLVGYNTLESYGPVHFWGGFNGWELYRTHKAATALAKSQQWVCSSNGTADGYGRILVDCPELRKTLVAEGLAHVYQIEGDADPELLAIQMKAQNERKGMWAKGIPQAIITSVHSIDEKDPDHPDEKRTESYNRLCDTRTGKTYAFKHSAVLKPCDVFCKDGSCMVYVPFDHRYGKHKVACLKGEGGERNRMSAAAHLHQPIDPYDKGGAPPPAADDDDDDDGH
;
A
#
# COMPACT_ATOMS: atom_id res chain seq x y z
N MET A 1 -22.89 -75.72 -45.82
CA MET A 1 -22.92 -75.22 -44.42
C MET A 1 -21.51 -75.31 -43.86
N PRO A 2 -20.78 -74.21 -43.66
CA PRO A 2 -19.41 -74.29 -43.16
C PRO A 2 -19.36 -74.27 -41.62
N ARG A 3 -18.45 -75.09 -41.09
CA ARG A 3 -18.08 -75.23 -39.68
C ARG A 3 -16.86 -74.32 -39.38
N VAL A 4 -16.89 -73.69 -38.20
CA VAL A 4 -15.75 -73.14 -37.41
C VAL A 4 -14.84 -74.33 -36.98
N PRO A 5 -13.50 -74.27 -36.71
CA PRO A 5 -12.67 -73.27 -36.00
C PRO A 5 -11.25 -73.10 -36.65
N ALA A 6 -10.15 -72.55 -36.10
CA ALA A 6 -9.69 -72.24 -34.75
C ALA A 6 -8.54 -71.18 -34.79
N LEU A 7 -8.37 -70.49 -33.67
CA LEU A 7 -7.30 -69.53 -33.37
C LEU A 7 -5.90 -70.16 -33.30
N GLY A 8 -4.89 -69.39 -33.71
CA GLY A 8 -3.47 -69.58 -33.37
C GLY A 8 -2.89 -68.28 -32.83
N ALA A 9 -2.39 -68.33 -31.59
CA ALA A 9 -1.91 -67.20 -30.80
C ALA A 9 -0.51 -66.72 -31.20
N SER A 10 -0.31 -65.40 -31.21
CA SER A 10 1.02 -64.76 -31.33
C SER A 10 1.38 -64.04 -30.03
N LEU A 11 2.44 -64.52 -29.39
CA LEU A 11 3.17 -63.86 -28.30
C LEU A 11 3.94 -62.66 -28.84
N VAL A 12 3.68 -61.46 -28.32
CA VAL A 12 4.56 -60.29 -28.47
C VAL A 12 5.02 -59.88 -27.07
N ALA A 13 6.33 -60.02 -26.83
CA ALA A 13 6.98 -59.59 -25.60
C ALA A 13 7.07 -58.05 -25.58
N LEU A 14 6.44 -57.43 -24.57
CA LEU A 14 6.48 -55.99 -24.35
C LEU A 14 7.64 -55.65 -23.42
N ALA A 15 8.71 -55.07 -23.97
CA ALA A 15 9.83 -54.54 -23.19
C ALA A 15 9.39 -53.23 -22.51
N LEU A 16 9.18 -53.26 -21.18
CA LEU A 16 9.01 -52.06 -20.37
C LEU A 16 10.36 -51.36 -20.20
N ALA A 17 10.59 -50.29 -20.96
CA ALA A 17 11.63 -49.32 -20.65
C ALA A 17 11.14 -48.40 -19.51
N LEU A 18 11.70 -48.59 -18.32
CA LEU A 18 11.55 -47.70 -17.16
C LEU A 18 12.17 -46.34 -17.48
N ALA A 19 11.35 -45.39 -17.94
CA ALA A 19 11.75 -43.98 -17.99
C ALA A 19 11.75 -43.42 -16.56
N SER A 20 12.94 -43.34 -15.95
CA SER A 20 13.16 -42.59 -14.71
C SER A 20 12.71 -41.14 -14.93
N PRO A 21 11.77 -40.59 -14.12
CA PRO A 21 11.40 -39.20 -14.20
C PRO A 21 12.58 -38.36 -13.69
N GLY A 22 13.38 -37.87 -14.64
CA GLY A 22 14.42 -36.90 -14.38
C GLY A 22 13.81 -35.69 -13.68
N ALA A 23 14.26 -35.43 -12.46
CA ALA A 23 13.94 -34.23 -11.71
C ALA A 23 14.37 -33.01 -12.53
N LEU A 24 13.40 -32.36 -13.19
CA LEU A 24 13.58 -31.04 -13.78
C LEU A 24 13.89 -30.06 -12.65
N ALA A 25 15.18 -29.84 -12.40
CA ALA A 25 15.65 -28.76 -11.53
C ALA A 25 15.11 -27.43 -12.10
N LYS A 26 14.10 -26.87 -11.43
CA LYS A 26 13.59 -25.52 -11.72
C LYS A 26 14.74 -24.54 -11.46
N SER A 27 15.47 -24.20 -12.52
CA SER A 27 16.37 -23.05 -12.54
C SER A 27 15.57 -21.83 -12.08
N LYS A 28 15.89 -21.31 -10.89
CA LYS A 28 15.32 -20.06 -10.40
C LYS A 28 15.83 -18.95 -11.31
N LYS A 29 15.05 -18.58 -12.33
CA LYS A 29 15.34 -17.39 -13.15
C LYS A 29 15.52 -16.21 -12.19
N LYS A 30 16.72 -15.62 -12.22
CA LYS A 30 17.01 -14.40 -11.46
C LYS A 30 16.03 -13.33 -11.94
N ALA A 31 15.34 -12.67 -11.00
CA ALA A 31 14.43 -11.58 -11.33
C ALA A 31 15.19 -10.49 -12.10
N ALA A 32 14.54 -9.92 -13.12
CA ALA A 32 15.08 -8.79 -13.85
C ALA A 32 15.36 -7.63 -12.88
N PRO A 33 16.40 -6.80 -13.13
CA PRO A 33 16.64 -5.61 -12.34
C PRO A 33 15.45 -4.66 -12.44
N GLN A 34 15.06 -4.06 -11.31
CA GLN A 34 14.06 -3.00 -11.25
C GLN A 34 14.78 -1.67 -11.51
N LEU A 35 14.33 -0.89 -12.48
CA LEU A 35 15.01 0.31 -12.97
C LEU A 35 14.06 1.52 -12.96
N ILE A 36 14.60 2.71 -12.76
CA ILE A 36 13.94 3.99 -13.03
C ILE A 36 14.89 4.90 -13.82
N LEU A 37 14.35 5.89 -14.54
CA LEU A 37 15.11 7.01 -15.08
C LEU A 37 14.86 8.22 -14.17
N LEU A 38 15.81 8.57 -13.31
CA LEU A 38 15.71 9.68 -12.36
C LEU A 38 16.63 10.81 -12.79
N ASP A 39 16.07 11.99 -13.07
CA ASP A 39 16.82 13.18 -13.53
C ASP A 39 17.71 12.88 -14.77
N GLY A 40 17.24 12.00 -15.66
CA GLY A 40 17.97 11.56 -16.85
C GLY A 40 19.01 10.46 -16.62
N ALA A 41 19.23 10.02 -15.38
CA ALA A 41 20.13 8.90 -15.05
C ALA A 41 19.34 7.60 -14.78
N VAL A 42 19.84 6.48 -15.31
CA VAL A 42 19.24 5.16 -15.02
C VAL A 42 19.72 4.66 -13.67
N GLU A 43 18.78 4.49 -12.75
CA GLU A 43 19.02 4.02 -11.38
C GLU A 43 18.43 2.62 -11.19
N ARG A 44 19.17 1.71 -10.55
CA ARG A 44 18.63 0.41 -10.11
C ARG A 44 18.04 0.55 -8.73
N VAL A 45 16.79 0.14 -8.59
CA VAL A 45 16.04 0.29 -7.33
C VAL A 45 15.63 -1.05 -6.75
N ASN A 46 15.29 -1.03 -5.47
CA ASN A 46 14.49 -2.05 -4.81
C ASN A 46 13.25 -1.39 -4.25
N TRP A 47 12.09 -1.68 -4.84
CA TRP A 47 10.80 -1.18 -4.36
C TRP A 47 10.42 -1.86 -3.04
N ASN A 48 10.25 -1.04 -2.00
CA ASN A 48 9.76 -1.45 -0.69
C ASN A 48 8.26 -1.73 -0.75
N ASP A 49 7.54 -0.83 -1.39
CA ASP A 49 6.10 -0.81 -1.62
C ASP A 49 5.81 -0.06 -2.93
N GLY A 50 4.58 0.41 -3.14
CA GLY A 50 4.19 1.08 -4.38
C GLY A 50 4.46 2.59 -4.41
N ASP A 51 4.97 3.18 -3.33
CA ASP A 51 5.27 4.63 -3.22
C ASP A 51 6.66 4.92 -2.63
N SER A 52 7.45 3.90 -2.31
CA SER A 52 8.77 4.04 -1.72
C SER A 52 9.75 3.00 -2.26
N PHE A 53 11.00 3.42 -2.46
CA PHE A 53 12.07 2.53 -2.91
C PHE A 53 13.43 2.93 -2.36
N ARG A 54 14.38 2.02 -2.46
CA ARG A 54 15.80 2.29 -2.23
C ARG A 54 16.57 2.20 -3.54
N ILE A 55 17.46 3.15 -3.77
CA ILE A 55 18.43 3.10 -4.87
C ILE A 55 19.57 2.17 -4.46
N THR A 56 19.76 1.10 -5.23
CA THR A 56 20.72 0.03 -4.96
C THR A 56 21.95 0.08 -5.84
N LYS A 57 21.90 0.83 -6.96
CA LYS A 57 23.05 1.08 -7.83
C LYS A 57 22.76 2.26 -8.76
N GLY A 58 23.74 3.15 -8.92
CA GLY A 58 23.70 4.31 -9.83
C GLY A 58 24.26 5.56 -9.15
N ALA A 59 23.95 6.76 -9.66
CA ALA A 59 24.54 8.00 -9.17
C ALA A 59 24.11 8.35 -7.74
N ARG A 60 22.97 7.80 -7.30
CA ARG A 60 22.36 8.05 -5.98
C ARG A 60 22.31 6.79 -5.11
N GLU A 61 23.28 5.88 -5.27
CA GLU A 61 23.32 4.61 -4.54
C GLU A 61 23.20 4.80 -3.02
N GLY A 62 22.37 3.95 -2.39
CA GLY A 62 22.12 3.97 -0.95
C GLY A 62 20.96 4.87 -0.52
N GLN A 63 20.57 5.87 -1.32
CA GLN A 63 19.46 6.77 -1.00
C GLN A 63 18.11 6.04 -0.95
N LYS A 64 17.24 6.51 -0.05
CA LYS A 64 15.82 6.09 0.02
C LYS A 64 14.99 7.18 -0.64
N ALA A 65 13.93 6.80 -1.33
CA ALA A 65 13.02 7.72 -1.98
C ALA A 65 11.58 7.50 -1.52
N ARG A 66 10.82 8.60 -1.49
CA ARG A 66 9.37 8.63 -1.30
C ARG A 66 8.73 9.33 -2.50
N LEU A 67 7.72 8.72 -3.07
CA LEU A 67 6.97 9.28 -4.18
C LEU A 67 5.94 10.31 -3.70
N VAL A 68 5.83 11.40 -4.45
CA VAL A 68 4.99 12.56 -4.08
C VAL A 68 3.64 12.56 -4.78
N GLY A 69 2.64 13.15 -4.11
CA GLY A 69 1.28 13.37 -4.63
C GLY A 69 0.33 12.18 -4.49
N TYR A 70 0.81 11.02 -4.02
CA TYR A 70 -0.03 9.86 -3.74
C TYR A 70 0.53 9.00 -2.60
N ASN A 71 -0.33 8.12 -2.08
CA ASN A 71 0.05 7.13 -1.09
C ASN A 71 -0.58 5.77 -1.46
N THR A 72 0.18 4.70 -1.24
CA THR A 72 -0.33 3.33 -1.29
C THR A 72 -0.69 2.85 0.10
N LEU A 73 -1.49 1.79 0.18
CA LEU A 73 -1.81 1.18 1.46
C LEU A 73 -0.60 0.54 2.12
N GLU A 74 -0.63 0.49 3.45
CA GLU A 74 0.49 0.05 4.26
C GLU A 74 0.98 -1.36 3.94
N SER A 75 2.31 -1.49 3.89
CA SER A 75 2.98 -2.68 3.37
C SER A 75 3.27 -3.76 4.41
N TYR A 76 3.08 -3.44 5.69
CA TYR A 76 3.43 -4.31 6.80
C TYR A 76 2.35 -5.31 7.19
N GLY A 77 1.15 -5.26 6.62
CA GLY A 77 0.15 -6.30 6.81
C GLY A 77 -1.30 -5.85 6.58
N PRO A 78 -2.26 -6.69 6.98
CA PRO A 78 -3.69 -6.46 6.79
C PRO A 78 -4.26 -5.45 7.81
N VAL A 79 -3.71 -4.24 7.84
CA VAL A 79 -4.08 -3.23 8.84
C VAL A 79 -5.27 -2.38 8.46
N HIS A 80 -5.47 -2.14 7.16
CA HIS A 80 -6.56 -1.30 6.67
C HIS A 80 -7.83 -2.11 6.43
N PHE A 81 -8.98 -1.57 6.79
CA PHE A 81 -10.27 -2.14 6.42
C PHE A 81 -11.37 -1.08 6.40
N TRP A 82 -12.25 -1.16 5.41
CA TRP A 82 -13.44 -0.30 5.28
C TRP A 82 -14.49 -0.94 4.37
N GLY A 83 -15.71 -0.43 4.46
CA GLY A 83 -16.83 -0.93 3.67
C GLY A 83 -16.96 -2.45 3.84
N GLY A 84 -17.02 -3.17 2.71
CA GLY A 84 -17.05 -4.63 2.68
C GLY A 84 -15.68 -5.31 2.60
N PHE A 85 -14.57 -4.58 2.68
CA PHE A 85 -13.23 -5.17 2.69
C PHE A 85 -12.83 -5.68 4.07
N ASN A 86 -12.14 -6.81 4.09
CA ASN A 86 -11.28 -7.19 5.21
C ASN A 86 -9.82 -6.73 4.99
N GLY A 87 -9.01 -6.88 6.02
CA GLY A 87 -7.61 -6.48 6.01
C GLY A 87 -6.76 -7.16 4.94
N TRP A 88 -6.97 -8.45 4.66
CA TRP A 88 -6.19 -9.16 3.65
C TRP A 88 -6.55 -8.77 2.22
N GLU A 89 -7.78 -8.36 1.97
CA GLU A 89 -8.18 -7.89 0.66
C GLU A 89 -7.52 -6.56 0.32
N LEU A 90 -7.51 -5.60 1.25
CA LEU A 90 -6.80 -4.34 1.03
C LEU A 90 -5.28 -4.49 1.05
N TYR A 91 -4.76 -5.43 1.84
CA TYR A 91 -3.34 -5.77 1.76
C TYR A 91 -2.94 -6.30 0.38
N ARG A 92 -3.82 -7.07 -0.28
CA ARG A 92 -3.59 -7.52 -1.67
C ARG A 92 -3.54 -6.34 -2.65
N THR A 93 -4.32 -5.28 -2.42
CA THR A 93 -4.21 -4.04 -3.21
C THR A 93 -2.82 -3.41 -3.09
N HIS A 94 -2.27 -3.31 -1.87
CA HIS A 94 -0.89 -2.87 -1.66
C HIS A 94 0.14 -3.76 -2.43
N LYS A 95 -0.05 -5.09 -2.41
CA LYS A 95 0.83 -6.00 -3.17
C LYS A 95 0.74 -5.75 -4.68
N ALA A 96 -0.46 -5.50 -5.19
CA ALA A 96 -0.67 -5.15 -6.59
C ALA A 96 -0.01 -3.80 -6.96
N ALA A 97 -0.10 -2.80 -6.09
CA ALA A 97 0.59 -1.52 -6.26
C ALA A 97 2.11 -1.71 -6.40
N THR A 98 2.70 -2.50 -5.50
CA THR A 98 4.13 -2.83 -5.53
C THR A 98 4.51 -3.58 -6.81
N ALA A 99 3.65 -4.50 -7.29
CA ALA A 99 3.88 -5.25 -8.51
C ALA A 99 3.85 -4.34 -9.74
N LEU A 100 2.91 -3.39 -9.79
CA LEU A 100 2.82 -2.41 -10.87
C LEU A 100 4.04 -1.48 -10.88
N ALA A 101 4.48 -0.98 -9.72
CA ALA A 101 5.70 -0.17 -9.62
C ALA A 101 6.94 -0.92 -10.16
N LYS A 102 7.00 -2.24 -9.96
CA LYS A 102 8.08 -3.12 -10.47
C LYS A 102 7.95 -3.51 -11.95
N SER A 103 6.81 -3.26 -12.58
CA SER A 103 6.47 -3.87 -13.87
C SER A 103 7.29 -3.33 -15.04
N GLN A 104 7.75 -2.08 -14.93
CA GLN A 104 8.49 -1.41 -15.99
C GLN A 104 9.40 -0.32 -15.43
N GLN A 105 10.17 0.30 -16.31
CA GLN A 105 10.95 1.49 -16.00
C GLN A 105 10.06 2.72 -16.04
N TRP A 106 10.18 3.56 -15.02
CA TRP A 106 9.45 4.83 -14.91
C TRP A 106 10.38 6.01 -15.08
N VAL A 107 9.90 7.07 -15.73
CA VAL A 107 10.60 8.36 -15.81
C VAL A 107 10.19 9.21 -14.63
N CYS A 108 11.18 9.71 -13.91
CA CYS A 108 11.01 10.39 -12.65
C CYS A 108 11.96 11.59 -12.55
N SER A 109 11.62 12.53 -11.69
CA SER A 109 12.41 13.70 -11.34
C SER A 109 12.46 13.88 -9.82
N SER A 110 13.48 14.59 -9.34
CA SER A 110 13.56 15.05 -7.95
C SER A 110 14.01 16.50 -7.90
N ASN A 111 13.47 17.27 -6.97
CA ASN A 111 13.96 18.62 -6.66
C ASN A 111 15.07 18.61 -5.60
N GLY A 112 15.50 17.43 -5.13
CA GLY A 112 16.53 17.27 -4.10
C GLY A 112 16.04 17.47 -2.66
N THR A 113 14.76 17.80 -2.45
CA THR A 113 14.16 17.87 -1.11
C THR A 113 14.05 16.48 -0.49
N ALA A 114 14.17 16.39 0.82
CA ALA A 114 13.94 15.17 1.58
C ALA A 114 12.79 15.37 2.57
N ASP A 115 12.11 14.27 2.93
CA ASP A 115 11.16 14.28 4.04
C ASP A 115 11.84 14.20 5.41
N GLY A 116 11.07 14.30 6.49
CA GLY A 116 11.55 14.18 7.87
C GLY A 116 12.22 12.83 8.20
N TYR A 117 12.13 11.83 7.33
CA TYR A 117 12.80 10.53 7.47
C TYR A 117 14.09 10.42 6.62
N GLY A 118 14.51 11.53 6.00
CA GLY A 118 15.69 11.58 5.12
C GLY A 118 15.50 10.85 3.79
N ARG A 119 14.26 10.63 3.34
CA ARG A 119 13.97 10.06 2.02
C ARG A 119 13.88 11.19 1.01
N ILE A 120 14.59 11.09 -0.12
CA ILE A 120 14.43 12.07 -1.20
C ILE A 120 13.00 12.02 -1.76
N LEU A 121 12.46 13.19 -2.07
CA LEU A 121 11.16 13.32 -2.70
C LEU A 121 11.32 13.16 -4.21
N VAL A 122 10.58 12.21 -4.78
CA VAL A 122 10.66 11.87 -6.20
C VAL A 122 9.26 11.95 -6.82
N ASP A 123 9.16 12.60 -7.97
CA ASP A 123 7.96 12.60 -8.78
C ASP A 123 8.11 11.62 -9.95
N CYS A 124 7.16 10.71 -10.09
CA CYS A 124 7.06 9.79 -11.23
C CYS A 124 5.64 9.90 -11.81
N PRO A 125 5.36 10.89 -12.68
CA PRO A 125 3.99 11.27 -13.05
C PRO A 125 3.17 10.11 -13.62
N GLU A 126 3.73 9.35 -14.55
CA GLU A 126 3.02 8.23 -15.20
C GLU A 126 2.76 7.06 -14.23
N LEU A 127 3.71 6.77 -13.32
CA LEU A 127 3.50 5.75 -12.29
C LEU A 127 2.35 6.17 -11.34
N ARG A 128 2.39 7.42 -10.87
CA ARG A 128 1.36 7.99 -9.99
C ARG A 128 -0.01 7.92 -10.65
N LYS A 129 -0.14 8.42 -11.88
CA LYS A 129 -1.40 8.39 -12.64
C LYS A 129 -1.92 6.97 -12.82
N THR A 130 -1.04 6.03 -13.16
CA THR A 130 -1.42 4.62 -13.35
C THR A 130 -1.91 3.97 -12.05
N LEU A 131 -1.17 4.15 -10.94
CA LEU A 131 -1.56 3.59 -9.64
C LEU A 131 -2.90 4.14 -9.15
N VAL A 132 -3.13 5.45 -9.28
CA VAL A 132 -4.39 6.09 -8.89
C VAL A 132 -5.54 5.65 -9.80
N ALA A 133 -5.32 5.56 -11.12
CA ALA A 133 -6.33 5.12 -12.09
C ALA A 133 -6.81 3.67 -11.87
N GLU A 134 -5.92 2.80 -11.39
CA GLU A 134 -6.23 1.41 -11.06
C GLU A 134 -6.79 1.23 -9.64
N GLY A 135 -6.95 2.32 -8.87
CA GLY A 135 -7.38 2.26 -7.47
C GLY A 135 -6.39 1.52 -6.57
N LEU A 136 -5.10 1.53 -6.92
CA LEU A 136 -4.00 0.93 -6.16
C LEU A 136 -3.31 1.93 -5.23
N ALA A 137 -3.61 3.21 -5.42
CA ALA A 137 -3.17 4.35 -4.62
C ALA A 137 -4.31 5.35 -4.46
N HIS A 138 -4.16 6.25 -3.49
CA HIS A 138 -4.99 7.44 -3.37
C HIS A 138 -4.12 8.71 -3.44
N VAL A 139 -4.72 9.79 -3.90
CA VAL A 139 -4.13 11.14 -3.86
C VAL A 139 -3.82 11.49 -2.41
N TYR A 140 -2.64 12.04 -2.18
CA TYR A 140 -2.13 12.32 -0.85
C TYR A 140 -1.25 13.58 -0.88
N GLN A 141 -1.73 14.62 -0.22
CA GLN A 141 -1.08 15.91 -0.15
C GLN A 141 -0.97 16.38 1.30
N ILE A 142 0.26 16.56 1.79
CA ILE A 142 0.51 17.04 3.16
C ILE A 142 0.26 18.55 3.26
N GLU A 143 0.83 19.30 2.33
CA GLU A 143 0.76 20.77 2.30
C GLU A 143 0.18 21.26 0.97
N GLY A 144 -0.65 22.29 1.02
CA GLY A 144 -1.27 22.88 -0.17
C GLY A 144 -2.40 22.04 -0.77
N ASP A 145 -2.75 22.36 -2.01
CA ASP A 145 -3.81 21.67 -2.76
C ASP A 145 -3.25 20.48 -3.54
N ALA A 146 -4.05 19.42 -3.61
CA ALA A 146 -3.70 18.27 -4.44
C ALA A 146 -3.85 18.59 -5.93
N ASP A 147 -3.09 17.87 -6.76
CA ASP A 147 -3.15 17.97 -8.22
C ASP A 147 -4.59 17.68 -8.72
N PRO A 148 -5.27 18.66 -9.36
CA PRO A 148 -6.66 18.49 -9.81
C PRO A 148 -6.81 17.43 -10.90
N GLU A 149 -5.79 17.21 -11.74
CA GLU A 149 -5.82 16.12 -12.74
C GLU A 149 -5.83 14.77 -12.03
N LEU A 150 -4.98 14.62 -11.01
CA LEU A 150 -4.89 13.39 -10.26
C LEU A 150 -6.15 13.11 -9.43
N LEU A 151 -6.76 14.16 -8.86
CA LEU A 151 -8.06 14.04 -8.21
C LEU A 151 -9.15 13.56 -9.16
N ALA A 152 -9.21 14.10 -10.39
CA ALA A 152 -10.17 13.64 -11.39
C ALA A 152 -9.96 12.15 -11.74
N ILE A 153 -8.70 11.70 -11.85
CA ILE A 153 -8.36 10.28 -12.05
C ILE A 153 -8.84 9.42 -10.86
N GLN A 154 -8.63 9.88 -9.63
CA GLN A 154 -9.12 9.19 -8.43
C GLN A 154 -10.64 9.10 -8.41
N MET A 155 -11.36 10.20 -8.68
CA MET A 155 -12.82 10.22 -8.72
C MET A 155 -13.36 9.23 -9.76
N LYS A 156 -12.70 9.15 -10.93
CA LYS A 156 -13.04 8.14 -11.95
C LYS A 156 -12.83 6.72 -11.43
N ALA A 157 -11.69 6.42 -10.81
CA ALA A 157 -11.42 5.09 -10.23
C ALA A 157 -12.40 4.73 -9.10
N GLN A 158 -12.80 5.70 -8.30
CA GLN A 158 -13.82 5.56 -7.25
C GLN A 158 -15.19 5.23 -7.85
N ASN A 159 -15.63 5.99 -8.85
CA ASN A 159 -16.90 5.76 -9.55
C ASN A 159 -16.94 4.43 -10.29
N GLU A 160 -15.81 4.00 -10.86
CA GLU A 160 -15.63 2.68 -11.47
C GLU A 160 -15.41 1.55 -10.45
N ARG A 161 -15.40 1.85 -9.15
CA ARG A 161 -15.21 0.88 -8.05
C ARG A 161 -13.95 0.02 -8.25
N LYS A 162 -12.84 0.64 -8.66
CA LYS A 162 -11.56 -0.05 -8.90
C LYS A 162 -10.75 -0.27 -7.63
N GLY A 163 -9.98 -1.35 -7.58
CA GLY A 163 -8.99 -1.62 -6.55
C GLY A 163 -9.53 -1.44 -5.13
N MET A 164 -8.93 -0.53 -4.37
CA MET A 164 -9.26 -0.19 -2.99
C MET A 164 -10.67 0.42 -2.80
N TRP A 165 -11.34 0.80 -3.88
CA TRP A 165 -12.68 1.42 -3.87
C TRP A 165 -13.82 0.41 -4.10
N ALA A 166 -13.50 -0.85 -4.44
CA ALA A 166 -14.46 -1.81 -4.98
C ALA A 166 -15.60 -2.19 -4.02
N LYS A 167 -15.35 -2.14 -2.70
CA LYS A 167 -16.32 -2.53 -1.67
C LYS A 167 -16.71 -1.38 -0.73
N GLY A 168 -16.46 -0.14 -1.13
CA GLY A 168 -16.74 1.04 -0.33
C GLY A 168 -15.69 2.12 -0.55
N ILE A 169 -16.11 3.38 -0.44
CA ILE A 169 -15.22 4.54 -0.46
C ILE A 169 -15.40 5.20 0.90
N PRO A 170 -14.37 5.30 1.76
CA PRO A 170 -14.47 6.03 3.00
C PRO A 170 -14.40 7.55 2.73
N GLN A 171 -14.90 8.37 3.66
CA GLN A 171 -14.74 9.83 3.56
C GLN A 171 -13.27 10.23 3.73
N ALA A 172 -12.54 9.56 4.62
CA ALA A 172 -11.10 9.69 4.75
C ALA A 172 -10.43 8.33 4.92
N ILE A 173 -9.20 8.19 4.42
CA ILE A 173 -8.35 7.03 4.67
C ILE A 173 -7.44 7.35 5.85
N ILE A 174 -7.42 6.50 6.87
CA ILE A 174 -6.40 6.56 7.92
C ILE A 174 -5.09 6.07 7.32
N THR A 175 -4.08 6.92 7.28
CA THR A 175 -2.76 6.63 6.69
C THR A 175 -1.71 6.32 7.76
N SER A 176 -1.89 6.79 8.99
CA SER A 176 -1.07 6.36 10.12
C SER A 176 -1.86 6.39 11.43
N VAL A 177 -1.52 5.47 12.33
CA VAL A 177 -2.05 5.41 13.70
C VAL A 177 -0.89 5.45 14.68
N HIS A 178 -0.96 6.34 15.65
CA HIS A 178 0.06 6.55 16.68
C HIS A 178 -0.56 6.43 18.07
N SER A 179 0.26 6.04 19.03
CA SER A 179 -0.13 5.99 20.44
C SER A 179 0.65 7.04 21.22
N ILE A 180 0.08 7.53 22.33
CA ILE A 180 0.75 8.49 23.21
C ILE A 180 1.99 7.90 23.90
N ASP A 181 2.02 6.59 24.12
CA ASP A 181 3.15 5.88 24.74
C ASP A 181 4.23 5.45 23.73
N GLU A 182 4.11 5.85 22.45
CA GLU A 182 5.21 5.70 21.50
C GLU A 182 6.40 6.54 21.94
N LYS A 183 7.54 5.89 22.17
CA LYS A 183 8.78 6.57 22.53
C LYS A 183 9.30 7.38 21.36
N ASP A 184 9.67 8.62 21.65
CA ASP A 184 10.53 9.39 20.78
C ASP A 184 11.97 8.82 20.88
N PRO A 185 12.58 8.36 19.78
CA PRO A 185 13.99 7.94 19.83
C PRO A 185 14.93 9.09 20.19
N ASP A 186 14.58 10.33 19.86
CA ASP A 186 15.39 11.52 20.13
C ASP A 186 15.11 12.07 21.55
N HIS A 187 13.91 11.80 22.08
CA HIS A 187 13.48 12.22 23.42
C HIS A 187 12.83 11.07 24.23
N PRO A 188 13.59 10.00 24.58
CA PRO A 188 13.02 8.76 25.12
C PRO A 188 12.39 8.88 26.52
N ASP A 189 12.74 9.94 27.26
CA ASP A 189 12.25 10.22 28.61
C ASP A 189 11.11 11.26 28.64
N GLU A 190 10.80 11.87 27.49
CA GLU A 190 9.76 12.88 27.39
C GLU A 190 8.37 12.24 27.49
N LYS A 191 7.55 12.77 28.40
CA LYS A 191 6.16 12.35 28.54
C LYS A 191 5.31 13.17 27.59
N ARG A 192 4.94 12.57 26.47
CA ARG A 192 3.96 13.12 25.55
C ARG A 192 2.58 13.18 26.22
N THR A 193 1.91 14.31 26.09
CA THR A 193 0.52 14.51 26.55
C THR A 193 -0.50 14.34 25.41
N GLU A 194 -0.01 14.34 24.17
CA GLU A 194 -0.79 14.21 22.95
C GLU A 194 -0.05 13.35 21.92
N SER A 195 -0.82 12.69 21.07
CA SER A 195 -0.37 12.01 19.85
C SER A 195 -1.34 12.33 18.73
N TYR A 196 -1.05 11.92 17.50
CA TYR A 196 -1.96 12.16 16.38
C TYR A 196 -2.03 10.98 15.42
N ASN A 197 -3.21 10.75 14.86
CA ASN A 197 -3.38 9.88 13.70
C ASN A 197 -3.42 10.73 12.44
N ARG A 198 -2.90 10.22 11.32
CA ARG A 198 -2.99 10.94 10.04
C ARG A 198 -4.11 10.37 9.19
N LEU A 199 -4.94 11.26 8.66
CA LEU A 199 -6.03 10.94 7.75
C LEU A 199 -5.84 11.69 6.43
N CYS A 200 -6.42 11.15 5.37
CA CYS A 200 -6.44 11.75 4.04
C CYS A 200 -7.88 11.77 3.53
N ASP A 201 -8.45 12.95 3.31
CA ASP A 201 -9.80 13.11 2.74
C ASP A 201 -9.81 12.59 1.30
N THR A 202 -10.72 11.67 0.99
CA THR A 202 -10.74 10.96 -0.29
C THR A 202 -11.34 11.77 -1.43
N ARG A 203 -11.94 12.94 -1.15
CA ARG A 203 -12.50 13.85 -2.16
C ARG A 203 -11.47 14.90 -2.57
N THR A 204 -10.65 15.35 -1.63
CA THR A 204 -9.70 16.46 -1.82
C THR A 204 -8.24 16.03 -1.87
N GLY A 205 -7.90 14.83 -1.40
CA GLY A 205 -6.53 14.35 -1.27
C GLY A 205 -5.72 15.02 -0.17
N LYS A 206 -6.30 15.99 0.55
CA LYS A 206 -5.64 16.70 1.65
C LYS A 206 -5.51 15.80 2.86
N THR A 207 -4.36 15.88 3.53
CA THR A 207 -4.11 15.17 4.77
C THR A 207 -4.26 16.08 5.97
N TYR A 208 -4.69 15.53 7.10
CA TYR A 208 -4.82 16.25 8.35
C TYR A 208 -4.46 15.34 9.52
N ALA A 209 -3.98 15.96 10.60
CA ALA A 209 -3.73 15.30 11.86
C ALA A 209 -5.01 15.27 12.71
N PHE A 210 -5.33 14.11 13.27
CA PHE A 210 -6.35 13.93 14.29
C PHE A 210 -5.66 13.71 15.63
N LYS A 211 -5.55 14.78 16.41
CA LYS A 211 -4.91 14.81 17.73
C LYS A 211 -5.74 14.03 18.76
N HIS A 212 -5.09 13.30 19.67
CA HIS A 212 -5.72 12.56 20.75
C HIS A 212 -4.75 12.24 21.90
N SER A 213 -5.29 11.85 23.06
CA SER A 213 -4.52 11.42 24.24
C SER A 213 -4.61 9.93 24.55
N ALA A 214 -5.15 9.13 23.61
CA ALA A 214 -5.31 7.69 23.80
C ALA A 214 -3.99 6.91 23.79
N VAL A 215 -3.89 5.94 24.72
CA VAL A 215 -2.91 4.84 24.67
C VAL A 215 -3.53 3.68 23.90
N LEU A 216 -2.89 3.26 22.82
CA LEU A 216 -3.30 2.12 21.99
C LEU A 216 -2.38 0.95 22.26
N LYS A 217 -2.95 -0.23 22.50
CA LYS A 217 -2.21 -1.48 22.60
C LYS A 217 -1.99 -2.07 21.22
N PRO A 218 -0.91 -2.84 20.99
CA PRO A 218 -0.73 -3.55 19.73
C PRO A 218 -1.99 -4.36 19.37
N CYS A 219 -2.44 -4.22 18.13
CA CYS A 219 -3.68 -4.80 17.60
C CYS A 219 -4.99 -4.09 17.98
N ASP A 220 -4.94 -2.97 18.71
CA ASP A 220 -6.10 -2.08 18.83
C ASP A 220 -6.46 -1.47 17.46
N VAL A 221 -7.71 -1.07 17.30
CA VAL A 221 -8.24 -0.54 16.05
C VAL A 221 -8.65 0.92 16.26
N PHE A 222 -8.16 1.79 15.39
CA PHE A 222 -8.67 3.15 15.26
C PHE A 222 -9.58 3.24 14.03
N CYS A 223 -10.80 3.77 14.19
CA CYS A 223 -11.76 3.97 13.11
C CYS A 223 -12.23 5.41 13.07
N LYS A 224 -12.27 6.00 11.87
CA LYS A 224 -12.74 7.37 11.64
C LYS A 224 -13.12 7.54 10.17
N ASP A 225 -14.21 8.27 9.91
CA ASP A 225 -14.61 8.72 8.57
C ASP A 225 -14.74 7.58 7.54
N GLY A 226 -15.27 6.45 8.01
CA GLY A 226 -15.54 5.26 7.20
C GLY A 226 -14.33 4.35 6.96
N SER A 227 -13.14 4.67 7.49
CA SER A 227 -11.94 3.84 7.43
C SER A 227 -11.51 3.38 8.82
N CYS A 228 -10.89 2.21 8.89
CA CYS A 228 -10.27 1.67 10.09
C CYS A 228 -8.84 1.22 9.81
N MET A 229 -7.99 1.34 10.82
CA MET A 229 -6.61 0.89 10.76
C MET A 229 -6.19 0.27 12.10
N VAL A 230 -5.49 -0.86 12.03
CA VAL A 230 -4.91 -1.53 13.21
C VAL A 230 -3.65 -0.80 13.65
N TYR A 231 -3.57 -0.45 14.93
CA TYR A 231 -2.37 0.08 15.56
C TYR A 231 -1.31 -1.02 15.74
N VAL A 232 -0.10 -0.75 15.24
CA VAL A 232 1.06 -1.64 15.40
C VAL A 232 2.33 -0.81 15.61
N PRO A 233 3.01 -0.94 16.77
CA PRO A 233 4.30 -0.30 17.01
C PRO A 233 5.34 -0.70 15.96
N PHE A 234 6.26 0.21 15.64
CA PHE A 234 7.17 0.05 14.51
C PHE A 234 8.00 -1.24 14.55
N ASP A 235 8.57 -1.57 15.71
CA ASP A 235 9.39 -2.78 15.97
C ASP A 235 8.60 -4.10 15.85
N HIS A 236 7.26 -4.00 15.85
CA HIS A 236 6.32 -5.10 15.75
C HIS A 236 5.64 -5.22 14.37
N ARG A 237 6.02 -4.40 13.37
CA ARG A 237 5.45 -4.44 12.01
C ARG A 237 6.04 -5.56 11.15
N TYR A 238 7.32 -5.88 11.35
CA TYR A 238 8.10 -6.75 10.45
C TYR A 238 8.85 -7.86 11.20
N GLY A 239 9.37 -8.83 10.43
CA GLY A 239 10.29 -9.85 10.94
C GLY A 239 9.70 -10.78 12.01
N LYS A 240 10.57 -11.29 12.89
CA LYS A 240 10.23 -12.29 13.91
C LYS A 240 9.28 -11.77 14.99
N HIS A 241 9.33 -10.47 15.29
CA HIS A 241 8.53 -9.81 16.31
C HIS A 241 7.15 -9.35 15.82
N LYS A 242 6.83 -9.64 14.56
CA LYS A 242 5.55 -9.25 13.96
C LYS A 242 4.36 -9.73 14.79
N VAL A 243 3.45 -8.82 15.14
CA VAL A 243 2.28 -9.12 15.99
C VAL A 243 1.29 -10.08 15.33
N ALA A 244 0.51 -10.78 16.16
CA ALA A 244 -0.38 -11.85 15.73
C ALA A 244 -1.55 -11.37 14.84
N CYS A 245 -2.08 -10.17 15.07
CA CYS A 245 -3.16 -9.60 14.24
C CYS A 245 -2.75 -9.32 12.79
N LEU A 246 -1.45 -9.35 12.47
CA LEU A 246 -0.94 -9.23 11.11
C LEU A 246 -0.60 -10.59 10.44
N LYS A 247 -0.98 -11.71 11.07
CA LYS A 247 -0.66 -13.07 10.65
C LYS A 247 -1.92 -13.92 10.55
N GLY A 248 -1.90 -14.91 9.67
CA GLY A 248 -2.97 -15.92 9.55
C GLY A 248 -4.37 -15.31 9.48
N GLU A 249 -5.29 -15.81 10.31
CA GLU A 249 -6.68 -15.34 10.39
C GLU A 249 -6.84 -13.93 10.99
N GLY A 250 -5.78 -13.30 11.51
CA GLY A 250 -5.82 -11.94 12.03
C GLY A 250 -6.40 -10.94 11.02
N GLY A 251 -5.91 -10.97 9.78
CA GLY A 251 -6.42 -10.08 8.73
C GLY A 251 -7.85 -10.37 8.26
N GLU A 252 -8.34 -11.60 8.41
CA GLU A 252 -9.75 -11.94 8.10
C GLU A 252 -10.71 -11.36 9.15
N ARG A 253 -10.24 -11.22 10.40
CA ARG A 253 -11.00 -10.62 11.51
C ARG A 253 -10.96 -9.10 11.50
N ASN A 254 -9.97 -8.50 10.86
CA ASN A 254 -9.87 -7.05 10.65
C ASN A 254 -10.88 -6.62 9.57
N ARG A 255 -12.11 -6.37 9.99
CA ARG A 255 -13.23 -5.98 9.12
C ARG A 255 -14.17 -5.04 9.88
N MET A 256 -14.85 -4.16 9.18
CA MET A 256 -15.94 -3.39 9.78
C MET A 256 -17.15 -4.31 10.00
N SER A 257 -17.80 -4.24 11.16
CA SER A 257 -19.17 -4.74 11.29
C SER A 257 -20.08 -3.81 10.48
N ALA A 258 -20.93 -4.37 9.61
CA ALA A 258 -21.72 -3.60 8.66
C ALA A 258 -22.61 -2.53 9.34
N ALA A 259 -22.33 -1.25 9.09
CA ALA A 259 -23.32 -0.22 8.78
C ALA A 259 -22.66 1.11 8.41
N ALA A 260 -23.07 1.61 7.23
CA ALA A 260 -22.95 2.97 6.69
C ALA A 260 -21.50 3.49 6.56
N HIS A 261 -21.04 4.16 5.53
CA HIS A 261 -21.66 5.23 4.77
C HIS A 261 -20.96 5.26 3.39
N LEU A 262 -21.68 5.65 2.34
CA LEU A 262 -21.30 5.71 0.91
C LEU A 262 -21.75 4.52 0.04
N HIS A 263 -23.05 4.21 0.14
CA HIS A 263 -23.82 3.70 -1.01
C HIS A 263 -24.22 4.79 -2.02
N GLN A 264 -23.86 6.06 -1.79
CA GLN A 264 -24.21 7.13 -2.73
C GLN A 264 -23.05 7.43 -3.68
N PRO A 265 -23.31 7.59 -4.99
CA PRO A 265 -22.31 8.09 -5.92
C PRO A 265 -21.81 9.46 -5.44
N ILE A 266 -20.50 9.67 -5.49
CA ILE A 266 -19.91 10.98 -5.17
C ILE A 266 -20.22 11.89 -6.37
N ASP A 267 -21.06 12.90 -6.17
CA ASP A 267 -21.30 13.94 -7.17
C ASP A 267 -20.00 14.76 -7.32
N PRO A 268 -19.40 14.84 -8.53
CA PRO A 268 -18.20 15.65 -8.76
C PRO A 268 -18.41 17.15 -8.50
N TYR A 269 -19.66 17.60 -8.31
CA TYR A 269 -20.02 18.99 -8.00
C TYR A 269 -20.54 19.20 -6.57
N ASP A 270 -20.60 18.16 -5.74
CA ASP A 270 -20.89 18.34 -4.32
C ASP A 270 -19.70 19.03 -3.65
N LYS A 271 -19.82 20.36 -3.46
CA LYS A 271 -18.90 21.19 -2.67
C LYS A 271 -19.06 20.89 -1.18
N GLY A 272 -19.03 19.59 -0.82
CA GLY A 272 -19.33 19.07 0.50
C GLY A 272 -18.65 19.91 1.58
N GLY A 273 -19.43 20.21 2.62
CA GLY A 273 -19.13 21.19 3.67
C GLY A 273 -17.67 21.28 4.05
N ALA A 274 -17.23 22.53 4.28
CA ALA A 274 -15.86 22.88 4.58
C ALA A 274 -15.22 21.85 5.52
N PRO A 275 -14.00 21.38 5.22
CA PRO A 275 -13.25 20.61 6.20
C PRO A 275 -13.23 21.40 7.52
N PRO A 276 -13.23 20.72 8.68
CA PRO A 276 -12.95 21.43 9.93
C PRO A 276 -11.69 22.28 9.72
N PRO A 277 -11.65 23.52 10.24
CA PRO A 277 -10.50 24.38 10.07
C PRO A 277 -9.24 23.59 10.41
N ALA A 278 -8.22 23.68 9.56
CA ALA A 278 -6.91 23.16 9.88
C ALA A 278 -6.55 23.71 11.27
N ALA A 279 -6.14 22.84 12.19
CA ALA A 279 -5.52 23.33 13.40
C ALA A 279 -4.30 24.12 12.93
N ASP A 280 -4.29 25.42 13.19
CA ASP A 280 -3.15 26.28 12.89
C ASP A 280 -1.94 25.69 13.62
N ASP A 281 -0.99 25.15 12.85
CA ASP A 281 0.33 24.74 13.34
C ASP A 281 1.17 26.02 13.46
N ASP A 282 0.77 26.90 14.38
CA ASP A 282 1.59 28.02 14.88
C ASP A 282 2.49 27.47 16.00
N ASP A 283 3.56 26.77 15.64
CA ASP A 283 4.72 26.61 16.51
C ASP A 283 5.69 27.75 16.18
N ASP A 284 5.41 28.91 16.77
CA ASP A 284 6.35 30.01 16.90
C ASP A 284 7.56 29.56 17.75
N ASP A 285 8.73 29.69 17.13
CA ASP A 285 9.91 30.38 17.65
C ASP A 285 9.83 30.82 19.13
N ASP A 286 10.54 30.12 20.01
CA ASP A 286 11.05 30.70 21.25
C ASP A 286 12.52 30.33 21.40
N GLY A 287 13.37 31.27 21.01
CA GLY A 287 14.79 31.22 21.26
C GLY A 287 15.13 31.34 22.75
N HIS A 288 16.04 30.47 23.20
CA HIS A 288 17.13 30.77 24.14
C HIS A 288 18.24 29.73 24.00
#